data_AF-A0A7U6L9H5-F1
#
_entry.id   AF-A0A7U6L9H5-F1
#
_cell.length_a   1.000
_cell.length_b   1.000
_cell.length_c   1.000
_cell.angle_alpha   90.00
_cell.angle_beta   90.00
_cell.angle_gamma   90.00
#
_symmetry.space_group_name_H-M   'P 1'
#
loop_
_entity.id
_entity.type
_entity.pdbx_description
1 polymer ?
#
loop_
_entity_poly.entity_id
_entity_poly.type
_entity_poly.pdbx_seq_one_letter_code
_entity_poly.pdbx_strand_id
1 'polypeptide(L)'
;MKKNLKFLFICFVFLISFNVFSDGMVFAKKVPLEELPETVESDMRNGTMGYLSNQQCFVSTYRSFYKNSGLDHVNIYATCIDTYPNRKIEWDNPKIPKGTEKKTIHIMGKNTSQRMLDEMKKGKNAFLIKKLYYYKSSDKNYKKGEYYYFD
;
A
#
# COMPACT_ATOMS: atom_id res chain seq x y z
N MET A 1 5.22 -47.80 35.31
CA MET A 1 6.11 -46.73 34.79
C MET A 1 6.47 -46.78 33.30
N LYS A 2 6.11 -47.81 32.50
CA LYS A 2 6.49 -47.87 31.06
C LYS A 2 5.58 -47.07 30.09
N LYS A 3 4.33 -46.76 30.46
CA LYS A 3 3.37 -46.05 29.58
C LYS A 3 3.55 -44.52 29.59
N ASN A 4 3.94 -43.94 30.73
CA ASN A 4 4.12 -42.48 30.87
C ASN A 4 5.38 -41.95 30.14
N LEU A 5 6.41 -42.79 29.98
CA LEU A 5 7.63 -42.41 29.27
C LEU A 5 7.42 -42.28 27.75
N LYS A 6 6.54 -43.12 27.18
CA LYS A 6 6.16 -43.03 25.75
C LYS A 6 5.39 -41.74 25.45
N PHE A 7 4.52 -41.32 26.36
CA PHE A 7 3.77 -40.07 26.22
C PHE A 7 4.68 -38.84 26.28
N LEU A 8 5.66 -38.85 27.20
CA LEU A 8 6.69 -37.81 27.31
C LEU A 8 7.55 -37.69 26.04
N PHE A 9 7.89 -38.82 25.41
CA PHE A 9 8.67 -38.83 24.17
C PHE A 9 7.88 -38.26 22.99
N ILE A 10 6.57 -38.55 22.89
CA ILE A 10 5.69 -38.00 21.84
C ILE A 10 5.53 -36.49 22.01
N CYS A 11 5.35 -35.99 23.24
CA CYS A 11 5.31 -34.55 23.50
C CYS A 11 6.64 -33.85 23.17
N PHE A 12 7.77 -34.51 23.41
CA PHE A 12 9.10 -33.96 23.09
C PHE A 12 9.31 -33.81 21.57
N VAL A 13 8.88 -34.82 20.78
CA VAL A 13 8.94 -34.75 19.31
C VAL A 13 8.02 -33.64 18.77
N PHE A 14 6.83 -33.46 19.34
CA PHE A 14 5.92 -32.37 18.97
C PHE A 14 6.51 -30.98 19.28
N LEU A 15 7.19 -30.81 20.42
CA LEU A 15 7.83 -29.54 20.79
C LEU A 15 9.04 -29.22 19.90
N ILE A 16 9.78 -30.22 19.44
CA ILE A 16 10.88 -30.01 18.49
C ILE A 16 10.34 -29.68 17.09
N SER A 17 9.25 -30.31 16.64
CA SER A 17 8.67 -30.00 15.32
C SER A 17 8.06 -28.59 15.23
N PHE A 18 7.62 -27.99 16.35
CA PHE A 18 7.24 -26.57 16.38
C PHE A 18 8.43 -25.60 16.40
N ASN A 19 9.58 -26.01 16.91
CA ASN A 19 10.79 -25.17 16.89
C ASN A 19 11.45 -25.10 15.50
N VAL A 20 11.38 -26.17 14.70
CA VAL A 20 11.94 -26.19 13.32
C VAL A 20 11.08 -25.39 12.33
N PHE A 21 9.79 -25.15 12.63
CA PHE A 21 8.92 -24.27 11.83
C PHE A 21 9.02 -22.78 12.21
N SER A 22 9.94 -22.39 13.10
CA SER A 22 10.18 -20.97 13.42
C SER A 22 11.28 -20.31 12.56
N ASP A 23 12.04 -21.09 11.79
CA ASP A 23 13.00 -20.57 10.80
C ASP A 23 12.35 -20.12 9.47
N GLY A 24 11.01 -20.10 9.42
CA GLY A 24 10.22 -19.63 8.27
C GLY A 24 10.07 -18.11 8.17
N MET A 25 10.55 -17.34 9.15
CA MET A 25 10.66 -15.88 8.99
C MET A 25 12.05 -15.56 8.46
N VAL A 26 12.25 -15.83 7.16
CA VAL A 26 13.21 -15.07 6.37
C VAL A 26 12.91 -13.62 6.67
N PHE A 27 13.80 -12.98 7.44
CA PHE A 27 13.80 -11.55 7.67
C PHE A 27 13.62 -10.91 6.30
N ALA A 28 12.39 -10.45 6.04
CA ALA A 28 12.13 -9.50 4.98
C ALA A 28 13.12 -8.40 5.27
N LYS A 29 14.16 -8.33 4.43
CA LYS A 29 15.24 -7.34 4.44
C LYS A 29 14.62 -6.06 4.98
N LYS A 30 15.10 -5.54 6.13
CA LYS A 30 14.66 -4.25 6.68
C LYS A 30 15.03 -3.19 5.62
N VAL A 31 14.21 -3.10 4.58
CA VAL A 31 14.22 -2.01 3.62
C VAL A 31 13.95 -0.79 4.47
N PRO A 32 14.75 0.28 4.36
CA PRO A 32 14.57 1.48 5.14
C PRO A 32 13.10 1.87 5.15
N LEU A 33 12.60 2.20 6.34
CA LEU A 33 11.26 2.74 6.51
C LEU A 33 11.25 4.03 5.68
N GLU A 34 10.65 3.96 4.49
CA GLU A 34 10.49 5.12 3.62
C GLU A 34 9.41 5.97 4.27
N GLU A 35 9.82 6.82 5.22
CA GLU A 35 8.93 7.78 5.86
C GLU A 35 8.63 8.90 4.88
N LEU A 36 7.35 9.22 4.76
CA LEU A 36 6.93 10.37 3.99
C LEU A 36 7.33 11.66 4.71
N PRO A 37 7.70 12.73 3.97
CA PRO A 37 8.00 14.00 4.61
C PRO A 37 6.79 14.47 5.44
N GLU A 38 7.06 14.95 6.67
CA GLU A 38 6.01 15.43 7.58
C GLU A 38 5.20 16.61 6.99
N THR A 39 5.71 17.25 5.93
CA THR A 39 5.09 18.41 5.28
C THR A 39 4.09 18.05 4.19
N VAL A 40 4.03 16.80 3.69
CA VAL A 40 3.23 16.44 2.50
C VAL A 40 1.75 16.84 2.66
N GLU A 41 1.13 16.50 3.79
CA GLU A 41 -0.29 16.82 4.02
C GLU A 41 -0.52 18.34 4.10
N SER A 42 0.41 19.07 4.71
CA SER A 42 0.38 20.54 4.78
C SER A 42 0.53 21.16 3.40
N ASP A 43 1.48 20.67 2.60
CA ASP A 43 1.75 21.13 1.23
C ASP A 43 0.52 20.93 0.32
N MET A 44 -0.15 19.78 0.43
CA MET A 44 -1.40 19.49 -0.27
C MET A 44 -2.52 20.47 0.13
N ARG A 45 -2.68 20.73 1.44
CA ARG A 45 -3.73 21.63 1.97
C ARG A 45 -3.48 23.10 1.63
N ASN A 46 -2.22 23.52 1.59
CA ASN A 46 -1.81 24.88 1.28
C ASN A 46 -1.73 25.16 -0.23
N GLY A 47 -1.98 24.15 -1.08
CA GLY A 47 -2.01 24.30 -2.53
C GLY A 47 -0.63 24.50 -3.18
N THR A 48 0.44 24.13 -2.49
CA THR A 48 1.81 24.24 -3.02
C THR A 48 2.07 23.16 -4.09
N MET A 49 1.37 22.03 -3.99
CA MET A 49 1.44 20.91 -4.92
C MET A 49 0.47 21.06 -6.11
N GLY A 50 0.86 20.50 -7.25
CA GLY A 50 -0.07 20.30 -8.37
C GLY A 50 -1.00 19.12 -8.10
N TYR A 51 -2.08 19.01 -8.88
CA TYR A 51 -2.94 17.82 -8.85
C TYR A 51 -3.43 17.44 -10.25
N LEU A 52 -3.66 16.15 -10.43
CA LEU A 52 -4.40 15.61 -11.57
C LEU A 52 -5.89 15.54 -11.22
N SER A 53 -6.74 15.69 -12.23
CA SER A 53 -8.18 15.42 -12.11
C SER A 53 -8.44 13.97 -11.68
N ASN A 54 -9.70 13.63 -11.41
CA ASN A 54 -10.09 12.30 -10.93
C ASN A 54 -9.53 11.17 -11.82
N GLN A 55 -8.90 10.19 -11.18
CA GLN A 55 -8.27 9.05 -11.84
C GLN A 55 -8.97 7.76 -11.42
N GLN A 56 -9.13 6.83 -12.36
CA GLN A 56 -9.39 5.43 -12.03
C GLN A 56 -8.04 4.71 -12.02
N CYS A 57 -7.69 4.12 -10.89
CA CYS A 57 -6.40 3.51 -10.65
C CYS A 57 -6.55 2.00 -10.42
N PHE A 58 -5.81 1.22 -11.21
CA PHE A 58 -5.73 -0.23 -11.14
C PHE A 58 -4.45 -0.63 -10.41
N VAL A 59 -4.61 -1.04 -9.16
CA VAL A 59 -3.54 -1.41 -8.25
C VAL A 59 -2.99 -2.77 -8.64
N SER A 60 -1.69 -2.79 -8.93
CA SER A 60 -0.94 -4.02 -9.20
C SER A 60 -0.39 -4.65 -7.93
N THR A 61 0.04 -3.82 -6.98
CA THR A 61 0.55 -4.23 -5.68
C THR A 61 0.50 -3.05 -4.72
N TYR A 62 0.65 -3.31 -3.43
CA TYR A 62 0.68 -2.28 -2.40
C TYR A 62 1.69 -2.64 -1.30
N ARG A 63 2.07 -1.64 -0.51
CA ARG A 63 2.93 -1.79 0.66
C ARG A 63 2.41 -0.91 1.79
N SER A 64 2.19 -1.47 2.96
CA SER A 64 1.79 -0.75 4.16
C SER A 64 3.01 -0.34 5.00
N PHE A 65 2.93 0.83 5.62
CA PHE A 65 3.98 1.39 6.47
C PHE A 65 3.39 1.69 7.84
N TYR A 66 4.12 1.33 8.90
CA TYR A 66 3.67 1.43 10.28
C TYR A 66 4.66 2.25 11.11
N LYS A 67 4.16 3.18 11.93
CA LYS A 67 4.91 4.00 12.89
C LYS A 67 4.29 3.82 14.27
N ASN A 68 5.10 3.53 15.29
CA ASN A 68 4.64 3.30 16.67
C ASN A 68 3.47 2.31 16.77
N SER A 69 3.54 1.19 16.04
CA SER A 69 2.47 0.16 15.94
C SER A 69 1.15 0.61 15.29
N GLY A 70 1.05 1.86 14.84
CA GLY A 70 -0.08 2.38 14.06
C GLY A 70 0.23 2.37 12.56
N LEU A 71 -0.80 2.18 11.73
CA LEU A 71 -0.68 2.39 10.29
C LEU A 71 -0.42 3.87 10.03
N ASP A 72 0.69 4.16 9.35
CA ASP A 72 1.10 5.51 8.96
C ASP A 72 0.50 5.83 7.59
N HIS A 73 0.95 5.10 6.56
CA HIS A 73 0.49 5.28 5.19
C HIS A 73 0.53 3.96 4.40
N VAL A 74 -0.05 3.98 3.19
CA VAL A 74 -0.02 2.85 2.26
C VAL A 74 0.46 3.33 0.90
N ASN A 75 1.50 2.71 0.35
CA ASN A 75 1.88 2.92 -1.03
C ASN A 75 1.11 1.94 -1.88
N ILE A 76 0.33 2.45 -2.84
CA ILE A 76 -0.21 1.63 -3.91
C ILE A 76 0.62 1.87 -5.17
N TYR A 77 0.85 0.80 -5.92
CA TYR A 77 1.52 0.89 -7.20
C TYR A 77 0.50 0.56 -8.28
N ALA A 78 0.08 1.58 -9.02
CA ALA A 78 -1.11 1.50 -9.85
C ALA A 78 -0.90 2.11 -11.22
N THR A 79 -1.59 1.58 -12.21
CA THR A 79 -1.77 2.26 -13.49
C THR A 79 -3.07 3.05 -13.43
N CYS A 80 -3.02 4.33 -13.76
CA CYS A 80 -4.18 5.22 -13.63
C CYS A 80 -4.57 5.84 -14.96
N ILE A 81 -5.87 5.93 -15.20
CA ILE A 81 -6.46 6.57 -16.38
C ILE A 81 -7.37 7.72 -15.95
N ASP A 82 -7.47 8.75 -16.79
CA ASP A 82 -8.36 9.87 -16.56
C ASP A 82 -9.83 9.40 -16.53
N THR A 83 -10.57 9.87 -15.52
CA THR A 83 -12.01 9.70 -15.47
C THR A 83 -12.72 11.02 -15.72
N TYR A 84 -13.71 10.98 -16.58
CA TYR A 84 -14.58 12.13 -16.84
C TYR A 84 -15.88 11.95 -16.05
N PRO A 85 -16.41 13.00 -15.41
CA PRO A 85 -17.66 12.93 -14.65
C PRO A 85 -18.84 12.34 -15.44
N ASN A 86 -18.83 12.53 -16.77
CA ASN A 86 -19.92 12.14 -17.66
C ASN A 86 -19.72 10.76 -18.29
N ARG A 87 -18.66 10.03 -17.94
CA ARG A 87 -18.40 8.69 -18.46
C ARG A 87 -18.65 7.64 -17.38
N LYS A 88 -19.33 6.56 -17.77
CA LYS A 88 -19.49 5.38 -16.92
C LYS A 88 -18.12 4.76 -16.68
N ILE A 89 -17.82 4.46 -15.42
CA ILE A 89 -16.58 3.78 -15.03
C ILE A 89 -16.73 2.28 -15.34
N GLU A 90 -15.84 1.74 -16.17
CA GLU A 90 -15.79 0.32 -16.50
C GLU A 90 -14.87 -0.40 -15.51
N TRP A 91 -15.45 -1.02 -14.49
CA TRP A 91 -14.69 -1.74 -13.44
C TRP A 91 -14.29 -3.15 -13.88
N ASP A 92 -15.13 -3.83 -14.66
CA ASP A 92 -14.95 -5.25 -15.00
C ASP A 92 -13.96 -5.46 -16.16
N ASN A 93 -13.86 -4.49 -17.08
CA ASN A 93 -12.98 -4.58 -18.25
C ASN A 93 -12.34 -3.23 -18.60
N PRO A 94 -11.45 -2.72 -17.74
CA PRO A 94 -10.86 -1.41 -17.94
C PRO A 94 -9.92 -1.38 -19.15
N LYS A 95 -10.14 -0.43 -20.05
CA LYS A 95 -9.26 -0.19 -21.20
C LYS A 95 -8.07 0.68 -20.79
N ILE A 96 -7.03 0.04 -20.28
CA ILE A 96 -5.75 0.71 -19.96
C ILE A 96 -4.92 0.81 -21.27
N PRO A 97 -4.59 2.02 -21.74
CA PRO A 97 -3.74 2.17 -22.93
C PRO A 97 -2.39 1.47 -22.76
N LYS A 98 -1.86 0.91 -23.87
CA LYS A 98 -0.51 0.34 -23.84
C LYS A 98 0.51 1.45 -23.57
N GLY A 99 1.44 1.18 -22.65
CA GLY A 99 2.50 2.13 -22.28
C GLY A 99 2.11 3.15 -21.19
N THR A 100 0.93 3.05 -20.57
CA THR A 100 0.62 3.89 -19.41
C THR A 100 1.60 3.61 -18.27
N GLU A 101 2.30 4.66 -17.83
CA GLU A 101 3.28 4.57 -16.74
C GLU A 101 2.62 4.11 -15.43
N LYS A 102 3.31 3.24 -14.71
CA LYS A 102 2.93 2.82 -13.36
C LYS A 102 3.29 3.92 -12.38
N LYS A 103 2.31 4.38 -11.61
CA LYS A 103 2.42 5.43 -10.60
C LYS A 103 2.64 4.81 -9.22
N THR A 104 3.49 5.43 -8.41
CA THR A 104 3.52 5.20 -6.95
C THR A 104 2.63 6.23 -6.32
N ILE A 105 1.58 5.79 -5.62
CA ILE A 105 0.64 6.68 -4.95
C ILE A 105 0.71 6.42 -3.45
N HIS A 106 1.10 7.45 -2.72
CA HIS A 106 1.12 7.48 -1.27
C HIS A 106 -0.27 7.83 -0.75
N ILE A 107 -0.96 6.84 -0.21
CA ILE A 107 -2.24 7.00 0.47
C ILE A 107 -1.95 7.46 1.88
N MET A 108 -2.36 8.69 2.18
CA MET A 108 -2.14 9.40 3.42
C MET A 108 -3.39 9.39 4.30
N GLY A 109 -3.17 9.60 5.59
CA GLY A 109 -4.23 9.70 6.60
C GLY A 109 -4.65 8.34 7.15
N LYS A 110 -4.61 8.19 8.47
CA LYS A 110 -4.85 6.92 9.19
C LYS A 110 -6.12 6.20 8.71
N ASN A 111 -7.25 6.91 8.65
CA ASN A 111 -8.54 6.33 8.28
C ASN A 111 -8.59 5.91 6.81
N THR A 112 -8.08 6.77 5.92
CA THR A 112 -8.08 6.55 4.46
C THR A 112 -7.15 5.39 4.09
N SER A 113 -5.93 5.39 4.64
CA SER A 113 -4.96 4.30 4.51
C SER A 113 -5.51 2.97 5.01
N GLN A 114 -6.14 2.95 6.18
CA GLN A 114 -6.69 1.72 6.77
C GLN A 114 -7.84 1.18 5.92
N ARG A 115 -8.78 2.05 5.52
CA ARG A 115 -9.91 1.70 4.66
C ARG A 115 -9.44 1.09 3.34
N MET A 116 -8.51 1.74 2.64
CA MET A 116 -8.00 1.24 1.36
C MET A 116 -7.23 -0.08 1.53
N LEU A 117 -6.42 -0.22 2.59
CA LEU A 117 -5.72 -1.47 2.90
C LEU A 117 -6.71 -2.62 3.10
N ASP A 118 -7.79 -2.41 3.86
CA ASP A 118 -8.78 -3.44 4.13
C ASP A 118 -9.57 -3.83 2.88
N GLU A 119 -9.89 -2.87 2.00
CA GLU A 119 -10.49 -3.16 0.70
C GLU A 119 -9.55 -3.98 -0.20
N MET A 120 -8.26 -3.63 -0.25
CA MET A 120 -7.26 -4.40 -1.02
C MET A 120 -7.06 -5.81 -0.49
N LYS A 121 -7.08 -6.00 0.84
CA LYS A 121 -7.05 -7.33 1.46
C LYS A 121 -8.27 -8.18 1.11
N LYS A 122 -9.43 -7.55 0.84
CA LYS A 122 -10.65 -8.21 0.36
C LYS A 122 -10.63 -8.49 -1.16
N GLY A 123 -9.52 -8.21 -1.84
CA GLY A 123 -9.34 -8.48 -3.27
C GLY A 123 -9.72 -7.31 -4.18
N LYS A 124 -10.13 -6.15 -3.64
CA LYS A 124 -10.39 -4.96 -4.45
C LYS A 124 -9.06 -4.40 -4.98
N ASN A 125 -8.90 -4.36 -6.30
CA ASN A 125 -7.68 -3.89 -6.96
C ASN A 125 -7.90 -2.62 -7.78
N ALA A 126 -9.09 -2.03 -7.76
CA ALA A 126 -9.40 -0.84 -8.53
C ALA A 126 -10.05 0.22 -7.64
N PHE A 127 -9.58 1.47 -7.77
CA PHE A 127 -10.00 2.60 -6.95
C PHE A 127 -10.25 3.83 -7.80
N LEU A 128 -11.27 4.62 -7.43
CA LEU A 128 -11.46 5.96 -7.94
C LEU A 128 -10.74 6.93 -7.00
N ILE A 129 -9.66 7.53 -7.46
CA ILE A 129 -8.84 8.46 -6.69
C ILE A 129 -9.13 9.87 -7.19
N LYS A 130 -9.67 10.71 -6.30
CA LYS A 130 -9.98 12.10 -6.60
C LYS A 130 -8.74 12.96 -6.35
N LYS A 131 -8.49 13.96 -7.20
CA LYS A 131 -7.40 14.94 -7.03
C LYS A 131 -6.07 14.30 -6.62
N LEU A 132 -5.40 13.62 -7.54
CA LEU A 132 -4.12 12.98 -7.25
C LEU A 132 -2.99 14.03 -7.25
N TYR A 133 -2.39 14.31 -6.09
CA TYR A 133 -1.41 15.38 -5.92
C TYR A 133 0.00 14.98 -6.33
N TYR A 134 0.80 15.94 -6.79
CA TYR A 134 2.21 15.74 -7.14
C TYR A 134 3.01 17.02 -6.89
N TYR A 135 4.27 16.86 -6.50
CA TYR A 135 5.24 17.96 -6.53
C TYR A 135 5.56 18.30 -8.00
N LYS A 136 5.61 19.59 -8.34
CA LYS A 136 6.00 20.07 -9.67
C LYS A 136 7.50 19.86 -9.87
N SER A 137 7.97 19.82 -11.12
CA SER A 137 9.40 19.65 -11.42
C SER A 137 10.30 20.74 -10.83
N SER A 138 9.75 21.90 -10.46
CA SER A 138 10.44 22.98 -9.75
C SER A 138 10.62 22.76 -8.25
N ASP A 139 9.88 21.82 -7.66
CA ASP A 139 9.85 21.62 -6.21
C ASP A 139 11.00 20.71 -5.76
N LYS A 140 11.59 21.02 -4.60
CA LYS A 140 12.73 20.26 -4.04
C LYS A 140 12.40 18.78 -3.81
N ASN A 141 11.14 18.47 -3.50
CA ASN A 141 10.67 17.12 -3.20
C ASN A 141 10.14 16.39 -4.46
N TYR A 142 10.35 16.93 -5.66
CA TYR A 142 9.89 16.31 -6.89
C TYR A 142 10.52 14.95 -7.13
N LYS A 143 9.66 13.97 -7.43
CA LYS A 143 10.06 12.67 -7.97
C LYS A 143 9.11 12.27 -9.09
N LYS A 144 9.66 11.92 -10.24
CA LYS A 144 8.87 11.49 -11.40
C LYS A 144 8.08 10.23 -11.04
N GLY A 145 6.77 10.24 -11.31
CA GLY A 145 5.90 9.08 -11.11
C GLY A 145 5.42 8.91 -9.66
N GLU A 146 5.78 9.83 -8.76
CA GLU A 146 5.34 9.84 -7.37
C GLU A 146 4.17 10.79 -7.17
N TYR A 147 3.15 10.30 -6.47
CA TYR A 147 1.90 11.01 -6.26
C TYR A 147 1.36 10.77 -4.86
N TYR A 148 0.49 11.66 -4.40
CA TYR A 148 -0.02 11.68 -3.04
C TYR A 148 -1.54 11.83 -3.03
N TYR A 149 -2.20 11.14 -2.12
CA TYR A 149 -3.64 11.17 -1.98
C TYR A 149 -4.03 11.23 -0.51
N PHE A 150 -4.98 12.11 -0.23
CA PHE A 150 -5.61 12.30 1.08
C PHE A 150 -7.09 12.62 0.83
N ASP A 151 -7.98 11.93 1.54
CA ASP A 151 -9.44 12.10 1.50
C ASP A 151 -9.92 12.68 2.83
#